data_AF-A0A1Y2CXD8-F1
#
_entry.id   AF-A0A1Y2CXD8-F1
#
_cell.length_a   1.000
_cell.length_b   1.000
_cell.length_c   1.000
_cell.angle_alpha   90.00
_cell.angle_beta   90.00
_cell.angle_gamma   90.00
#
_symmetry.space_group_name_H-M   'P 1'
#
loop_
_entity.id
_entity.type
_entity.pdbx_description
1 polymer ?
#
loop_
_entity_poly.entity_id
_entity_poly.type
_entity_poly.pdbx_seq_one_letter_code
_entity_poly.pdbx_strand_id
1 'polypeptide(L)'
;MKRARDVRDQLIKLMERTEVPLISNPDPGNTIPIRKAITAGFFYNTARLQRSGDSYRTVKHNQTVMIHPGSSMYVGPNSEKEYCKWVLYHELVFTTREFMRQCIEISSEWLLEVAPHYYKPGELEDEGSKKMPKGVGKAAIKE
;
A
#
# COMPACT_ATOMS: atom_id res chain seq x y z
N MET A 1 17.40 -20.30 4.85
CA MET A 1 17.78 -19.52 3.65
C MET A 1 18.21 -20.34 2.42
N LYS A 2 18.48 -21.66 2.50
CA LYS A 2 18.87 -22.48 1.32
C LYS A 2 17.85 -22.41 0.19
N ARG A 3 16.58 -22.73 0.48
CA ARG A 3 15.48 -22.67 -0.51
C ARG A 3 15.34 -21.32 -1.21
N ALA A 4 15.52 -20.21 -0.49
CA ALA A 4 15.43 -18.88 -1.07
C ALA A 4 16.55 -18.61 -2.09
N ARG A 5 17.78 -19.10 -1.81
CA ARG A 5 18.89 -19.04 -2.76
C ARG A 5 18.60 -19.89 -3.99
N ASP A 6 18.15 -21.13 -3.79
CA ASP A 6 17.84 -22.04 -4.89
C ASP A 6 16.76 -21.44 -5.83
N VAL A 7 15.71 -20.84 -5.27
CA VAL A 7 14.65 -20.16 -6.06
C VAL A 7 15.21 -18.93 -6.79
N ARG A 8 16.05 -18.12 -6.14
CA ARG A 8 16.69 -16.97 -6.79
C ARG A 8 17.54 -17.41 -7.98
N ASP A 9 18.33 -18.49 -7.84
CA ASP A 9 19.19 -18.99 -8.90
C ASP A 9 18.37 -19.53 -10.08
N GLN A 10 17.20 -20.13 -9.82
CA GLN A 10 16.24 -20.50 -10.86
C GLN A 10 15.68 -19.27 -11.60
N LEU A 11 15.33 -18.21 -10.87
CA LEU A 11 14.82 -16.97 -11.46
C LEU A 11 15.88 -16.26 -12.33
N ILE A 12 17.14 -16.24 -11.91
CA ILE A 12 18.23 -15.65 -12.71
C ILE A 12 18.37 -16.37 -14.06
N LYS A 13 18.38 -17.71 -14.06
CA LYS A 13 18.43 -18.49 -15.30
C LYS A 13 17.24 -18.22 -16.22
N LEU A 14 16.06 -17.96 -15.64
CA LEU A 14 14.89 -17.58 -16.43
C LEU A 14 15.06 -16.18 -17.03
N MET A 15 15.52 -15.21 -16.24
CA MET A 15 15.79 -13.85 -16.71
C MET A 15 16.78 -13.82 -17.88
N GLU A 16 17.86 -14.62 -17.82
CA GLU A 16 18.82 -14.78 -18.91
C GLU A 16 18.14 -15.29 -20.19
N ARG A 17 17.30 -16.33 -20.07
CA ARG A 17 16.57 -16.92 -21.21
C ARG A 17 15.52 -15.99 -21.80
N THR A 18 14.97 -15.06 -21.02
CA THR A 18 13.97 -14.09 -21.45
C THR A 18 14.56 -12.70 -21.72
N GLU A 19 15.89 -12.58 -21.76
CA GLU A 19 16.62 -11.33 -22.01
C GLU A 19 16.26 -10.18 -21.05
N VAL A 20 15.87 -10.53 -19.82
CA VAL A 20 15.62 -9.53 -18.77
C VAL A 20 16.95 -9.26 -18.05
N PRO A 21 17.47 -8.03 -18.08
CA PRO A 21 18.77 -7.74 -17.50
C PRO A 21 18.73 -7.82 -15.97
N LEU A 22 19.77 -8.39 -15.38
CA LEU A 22 19.98 -8.36 -13.94
C LEU A 22 20.58 -7.00 -13.54
N ILE A 23 19.71 -6.10 -13.08
CA ILE A 23 20.10 -4.75 -12.64
C ILE A 23 19.97 -4.62 -11.12
N SER A 24 20.88 -3.83 -10.55
CA SER A 24 20.86 -3.46 -9.14
C SER A 24 20.59 -1.96 -9.00
N ASN A 25 19.98 -1.57 -7.89
CA ASN A 25 19.84 -0.17 -7.53
C ASN A 25 21.23 0.42 -7.21
N PRO A 26 21.67 1.50 -7.90
CA PRO A 26 23.02 2.05 -7.74
C PRO A 26 23.23 2.74 -6.39
N ASP A 27 22.17 3.24 -5.76
CA ASP A 27 22.22 3.87 -4.44
C ASP A 27 21.50 3.00 -3.39
N PRO A 28 22.23 2.25 -2.55
CA PRO A 28 21.65 1.43 -1.50
C PRO A 28 20.79 2.20 -0.49
N GLY A 29 21.03 3.50 -0.30
CA GLY A 29 20.25 4.35 0.60
C GLY A 29 18.87 4.71 0.05
N ASN A 30 18.73 4.74 -1.28
CA ASN A 30 17.48 5.07 -1.93
C ASN A 30 16.61 3.84 -2.16
N THR A 31 15.64 3.59 -1.28
CA THR A 31 14.73 2.44 -1.39
C THR A 31 13.57 2.63 -2.36
N ILE A 32 13.39 3.84 -2.94
CA ILE A 32 12.23 4.18 -3.77
C ILE A 32 12.12 3.28 -5.02
N PRO A 33 13.19 3.02 -5.80
CA PRO A 33 13.08 2.15 -6.99
C PRO A 33 12.59 0.74 -6.66
N ILE A 34 13.03 0.19 -5.53
CA ILE A 34 12.64 -1.14 -5.04
C ILE A 34 11.15 -1.14 -4.65
N ARG A 35 10.71 -0.12 -3.91
CA ARG A 35 9.30 0.02 -3.50
C ARG A 35 8.39 0.22 -4.71
N LYS A 36 8.79 1.01 -5.71
CA LYS A 36 8.05 1.16 -6.98
C LYS A 36 7.94 -0.17 -7.74
N ALA A 37 9.03 -0.95 -7.82
CA ALA A 37 9.01 -2.27 -8.46
C ALA A 37 8.03 -3.24 -7.76
N ILE A 38 8.03 -3.27 -6.41
CA ILE A 38 7.05 -4.05 -5.65
C ILE A 38 5.62 -3.54 -5.90
N THR A 39 5.44 -2.22 -5.94
CA THR A 39 4.14 -1.58 -6.22
C THR A 39 3.61 -1.98 -7.59
N ALA A 40 4.46 -2.08 -8.61
CA ALA A 40 4.04 -2.53 -9.94
C ALA A 40 3.50 -3.98 -9.96
N GLY A 41 4.00 -4.86 -9.09
CA GLY A 41 3.51 -6.24 -9.00
C GLY A 41 2.33 -6.42 -8.05
N PHE A 42 2.21 -5.57 -7.03
CA PHE A 42 1.23 -5.71 -5.94
C PHE A 42 0.27 -4.52 -5.85
N PHE A 43 0.12 -3.72 -6.91
CA PHE A 43 -0.70 -2.49 -6.91
C PHE A 43 -2.12 -2.72 -6.38
N TYR A 44 -2.70 -3.90 -6.61
CA TYR A 44 -4.02 -4.30 -6.12
C TYR A 44 -4.10 -4.35 -4.58
N ASN A 45 -3.02 -4.75 -3.92
CA ASN A 45 -2.93 -4.96 -2.47
C ASN A 45 -2.53 -3.68 -1.75
N THR A 46 -3.34 -2.65 -1.88
CA THR A 46 -3.07 -1.33 -1.28
C THR A 46 -4.11 -0.96 -0.23
N ALA A 47 -3.65 -0.32 0.85
CA ALA A 47 -4.50 0.23 1.90
C ALA A 47 -4.04 1.63 2.33
N ARG A 48 -4.99 2.45 2.75
CA ARG A 48 -4.76 3.82 3.24
C ARG A 48 -5.14 3.94 4.71
N LEU A 49 -4.38 4.73 5.47
CA LEU A 49 -4.63 4.97 6.89
C LEU A 49 -5.99 5.67 7.05
N GLN A 50 -6.81 5.18 7.98
CA GLN A 50 -8.07 5.82 8.33
C GLN A 50 -7.82 7.06 9.19
N ARG A 51 -8.80 7.98 9.22
CA ARG A 51 -8.73 9.21 10.03
C ARG A 51 -8.54 8.97 11.53
N SER A 52 -8.94 7.80 12.03
CA SER A 52 -8.73 7.39 13.43
C SER A 52 -7.25 7.12 13.76
N GLY A 53 -6.40 6.89 12.76
CA GLY A 53 -4.97 6.66 12.93
C GLY A 53 -4.58 5.28 13.45
N ASP A 54 -5.54 4.39 13.71
CA ASP A 54 -5.33 3.07 14.32
C ASP A 54 -5.55 1.88 13.36
N SER A 55 -6.05 2.17 12.15
CA SER A 55 -6.51 1.17 11.19
C SER A 55 -6.40 1.69 9.78
N TYR A 56 -6.39 0.76 8.83
CA TYR A 56 -6.28 1.03 7.40
C TYR A 56 -7.56 0.59 6.69
N ARG A 57 -7.84 1.23 5.55
CA ARG A 57 -8.90 0.83 4.64
C ARG A 57 -8.30 0.40 3.31
N THR A 58 -8.58 -0.82 2.87
CA THR A 58 -8.18 -1.28 1.53
C THR A 58 -8.82 -0.41 0.47
N VAL A 59 -8.10 -0.02 -0.58
CA VAL A 59 -8.58 1.01 -1.53
C VAL A 59 -9.84 0.56 -2.28
N LYS A 60 -9.90 -0.70 -2.68
CA LYS A 60 -10.94 -1.18 -3.61
C LYS A 60 -12.11 -1.88 -2.92
N HIS A 61 -11.83 -2.67 -1.89
CA HIS A 61 -12.89 -3.38 -1.14
C HIS A 61 -13.42 -2.59 0.05
N ASN A 62 -12.80 -1.44 0.39
CA ASN A 62 -13.17 -0.65 1.56
C ASN A 62 -13.19 -1.44 2.88
N GLN A 63 -12.44 -2.54 2.97
CA GLN A 63 -12.29 -3.36 4.17
C GLN A 63 -11.39 -2.68 5.19
N THR A 64 -11.78 -2.72 6.46
CA THR A 64 -10.98 -2.22 7.57
C THR A 64 -10.01 -3.30 8.04
N VAL A 65 -8.72 -3.01 7.92
CA VAL A 65 -7.62 -3.92 8.18
C VAL A 65 -6.58 -3.24 9.07
N MET A 66 -5.80 -4.00 9.83
CA MET A 66 -4.69 -3.47 10.63
C MET A 66 -3.36 -4.06 10.21
N ILE A 67 -2.25 -3.40 10.53
CA ILE A 67 -0.93 -4.01 10.36
C ILE A 67 -0.77 -5.12 11.40
N HIS A 68 -0.36 -6.31 10.97
CA HIS A 68 -0.11 -7.43 11.86
C HIS A 68 1.00 -7.12 12.88
N PRO A 69 0.89 -7.48 14.17
CA PRO A 69 1.89 -7.18 15.19
C PRO A 69 3.30 -7.73 14.91
N GLY A 70 3.39 -8.81 14.13
CA GLY A 70 4.66 -9.38 13.67
C GLY A 70 5.32 -8.65 12.49
N SER A 71 4.70 -7.58 11.97
CA SER A 71 5.27 -6.74 10.92
C SER A 71 6.24 -5.72 11.51
N SER A 72 7.33 -5.42 10.80
CA SER A 72 8.25 -4.33 11.17
C SER A 72 7.61 -2.94 11.09
N MET A 73 6.49 -2.83 10.38
CA MET A 73 5.69 -1.60 10.25
C MET A 73 4.66 -1.44 11.37
N TYR A 74 4.56 -2.39 12.30
CA TYR A 74 3.64 -2.27 13.43
C TYR A 74 4.13 -1.18 14.38
N VAL A 75 3.29 -0.16 14.60
CA VAL A 75 3.55 0.89 15.59
C VAL A 75 2.87 0.45 16.89
N GLY A 76 3.69 -0.02 17.84
CA GLY A 76 3.22 -0.37 19.16
C GLY A 76 2.83 0.86 20.00
N PRO A 77 2.10 0.67 21.11
CA PRO A 77 1.59 1.75 21.95
C PRO A 77 2.68 2.67 22.55
N ASN A 78 3.93 2.20 22.61
CA ASN A 78 5.07 2.94 23.14
C ASN A 78 6.06 3.39 22.04
N SER A 79 5.65 3.35 20.77
CA SER A 79 6.51 3.74 19.66
C SER A 79 6.29 5.22 19.30
N GLU A 80 7.39 5.94 19.09
CA GLU A 80 7.39 7.32 18.58
C GLU A 80 7.14 7.38 17.06
N LYS A 81 7.08 6.23 16.37
CA LYS A 81 6.82 6.20 14.92
C LYS A 81 5.35 6.46 14.63
N GLU A 82 5.07 7.27 13.62
CA GLU A 82 3.71 7.41 13.10
C GLU A 82 3.43 6.33 12.05
N TYR A 83 2.16 5.95 11.93
CA TYR A 83 1.70 5.09 10.85
C TYR A 83 1.83 5.81 9.51
N CYS A 84 2.40 5.12 8.52
CA CYS A 84 2.46 5.60 7.16
C CYS A 84 1.05 5.73 6.56
N LYS A 85 0.79 6.81 5.81
CA LYS A 85 -0.52 7.09 5.21
C LYS A 85 -0.95 6.03 4.20
N TRP A 86 -0.02 5.52 3.41
CA TRP A 86 -0.29 4.55 2.34
C TRP A 86 0.66 3.37 2.48
N VAL A 87 0.07 2.18 2.43
CA VAL A 87 0.80 0.92 2.56
C VAL A 87 0.38 -0.07 1.50
N LEU A 88 1.32 -0.89 1.09
CA LEU A 88 1.12 -2.07 0.27
C LEU A 88 1.38 -3.31 1.13
N TYR A 89 0.58 -4.35 0.96
CA TYR A 89 0.68 -5.59 1.74
C TYR A 89 0.84 -6.81 0.83
N HIS A 90 1.47 -7.86 1.35
CA HIS A 90 1.60 -9.13 0.62
C HIS A 90 0.32 -9.96 0.70
N GLU A 91 -0.24 -10.10 1.90
CA GLU A 91 -1.40 -10.94 2.18
C GLU A 91 -2.27 -10.38 3.29
N LEU A 92 -3.55 -10.76 3.27
CA LEU A 92 -4.50 -10.57 4.34
C LEU A 92 -4.69 -11.86 5.13
N VAL A 93 -4.83 -11.70 6.44
CA VAL A 93 -4.98 -12.81 7.38
C VAL A 93 -6.17 -12.51 8.25
N PHE A 94 -7.12 -13.42 8.24
CA PHE A 94 -8.26 -13.35 9.12
C PHE A 94 -8.00 -14.18 10.38
N THR A 95 -7.98 -13.51 11.53
CA THR A 95 -7.99 -14.17 12.84
C THR A 95 -9.23 -13.69 13.62
N THR A 96 -9.04 -12.99 14.73
CA THR A 96 -10.11 -12.23 15.41
C THR A 96 -10.42 -10.92 14.69
N ARG A 97 -9.44 -10.39 13.95
CA ARG A 97 -9.54 -9.20 13.12
C ARG A 97 -8.76 -9.44 11.82
N GLU A 98 -9.02 -8.62 10.81
CA GLU A 98 -8.28 -8.66 9.55
C GLU A 98 -6.93 -7.95 9.68
N PHE A 99 -5.85 -8.67 9.37
CA PHE A 99 -4.49 -8.16 9.45
C PHE A 99 -3.77 -8.26 8.12
N MET A 100 -3.01 -7.22 7.78
CA MET A 100 -2.05 -7.18 6.69
C MET A 100 -0.69 -7.71 7.15
N ARG A 101 -0.07 -8.62 6.39
CA ARG A 101 1.31 -9.08 6.60
C ARG A 101 2.25 -8.58 5.50
N GLN A 102 3.52 -8.42 5.89
CA GLN A 102 4.61 -7.93 5.05
C GLN A 102 4.24 -6.62 4.35
N CYS A 103 4.12 -5.57 5.16
CA CYS A 103 3.74 -4.26 4.67
C CYS A 103 4.96 -3.43 4.29
N ILE A 104 4.82 -2.62 3.25
CA ILE A 104 5.75 -1.53 2.94
C ILE A 104 4.96 -0.24 2.82
N GLU A 105 5.59 0.88 3.17
CA GLU A 105 5.05 2.19 2.80
C GLU A 105 5.09 2.36 1.28
N ILE A 106 4.17 3.13 0.70
CA ILE A 106 4.23 3.60 -0.69
C ILE A 106 3.77 5.07 -0.78
N SER A 107 4.07 5.74 -1.89
CA SER A 107 3.36 6.96 -2.28
C SER A 107 2.14 6.59 -3.12
N SER A 108 1.01 7.28 -2.91
CA SER A 108 -0.21 7.01 -3.68
C SER A 108 -0.05 7.32 -5.17
N GLU A 109 0.76 8.32 -5.51
CA GLU A 109 1.00 8.73 -6.91
C GLU A 109 1.57 7.58 -7.77
N TRP A 110 2.36 6.68 -7.16
CA TRP A 110 2.95 5.54 -7.86
C TRP A 110 1.89 4.56 -8.38
N LEU A 111 0.71 4.51 -7.75
CA LEU A 111 -0.39 3.64 -8.19
C LEU A 111 -0.96 4.09 -9.55
N LEU A 112 -1.00 5.40 -9.80
CA LEU A 112 -1.38 5.93 -11.11
C LEU A 112 -0.29 5.72 -12.15
N GLU A 113 0.98 5.79 -11.74
CA GLU A 113 2.11 5.52 -12.64
C GLU A 113 2.13 4.05 -13.10
N VAL A 114 2.00 3.09 -12.17
CA VAL A 114 2.16 1.67 -12.48
C VAL A 114 0.88 0.98 -12.94
N ALA A 115 -0.28 1.46 -12.51
CA ALA A 115 -1.57 0.84 -12.83
C ALA A 115 -2.66 1.90 -13.17
N PRO A 116 -2.45 2.73 -14.20
CA PRO A 116 -3.41 3.76 -14.62
C PRO A 116 -4.74 3.18 -15.11
N HIS A 117 -4.73 1.92 -15.56
CA HIS A 117 -5.93 1.19 -15.97
C HIS A 117 -6.80 0.76 -14.78
N TYR A 118 -6.22 0.72 -13.57
CA TYR A 118 -6.87 0.21 -12.37
C TYR A 118 -7.30 1.33 -11.41
N TYR A 119 -6.47 2.37 -11.25
CA TYR A 119 -6.72 3.48 -10.33
C TYR A 119 -7.16 4.75 -11.04
N LYS A 120 -8.13 5.45 -10.44
CA LYS A 120 -8.55 6.81 -10.85
C LYS A 120 -8.07 7.84 -9.83
N PRO A 121 -7.75 9.08 -10.24
CA PRO A 121 -7.27 10.13 -9.32
C PRO A 121 -8.17 10.34 -8.09
N GLY A 122 -9.50 10.36 -8.27
CA GLY A 122 -10.45 10.56 -7.18
C GLY A 122 -10.52 9.45 -6.13
N GLU A 123 -9.95 8.26 -6.41
CA GLU A 123 -9.83 7.16 -5.44
C GLU A 123 -8.61 7.34 -4.52
N LEU A 124 -7.63 8.12 -4.95
CA LEU A 124 -6.38 8.37 -4.24
C LEU A 124 -6.39 9.70 -3.47
N GLU A 125 -7.45 10.49 -3.64
CA GLU A 125 -7.67 11.70 -2.86
C GLU A 125 -7.93 11.37 -1.39
N ASP A 126 -7.29 12.14 -0.51
CA ASP A 126 -7.55 12.08 0.93
C ASP A 126 -9.02 12.45 1.19
N GLU A 127 -9.77 11.56 1.84
CA GLU A 127 -11.16 11.86 2.20
C GLU A 127 -11.26 13.06 3.14
N GLY A 128 -10.19 13.40 3.88
CA GLY A 128 -10.09 14.61 4.69
C GLY A 128 -10.26 15.93 3.92
N SER A 129 -9.96 15.92 2.61
CA SER A 129 -10.01 17.11 1.74
C SER A 129 -11.39 17.35 1.14
N LYS A 130 -12.29 16.37 1.19
CA LYS A 130 -13.69 16.54 0.77
C LYS A 130 -14.42 17.36 1.83
N LYS A 131 -14.35 18.69 1.71
CA LYS A 131 -15.31 19.58 2.38
C LYS A 131 -16.70 19.08 2.03
N MET A 132 -17.51 18.73 3.04
CA MET A 132 -18.91 18.41 2.81
C MET A 132 -19.53 19.53 1.97
N PRO A 133 -20.29 19.20 0.91
CA PRO A 133 -21.06 20.22 0.23
C PRO A 133 -21.91 20.90 1.30
N LYS A 134 -21.79 22.22 1.44
CA LYS A 134 -22.73 23.03 2.23
C LYS A 134 -24.05 23.00 1.48
N GLY A 135 -24.75 21.87 1.55
CA GLY A 135 -26.11 21.75 1.05
C GLY A 135 -26.95 22.72 1.86
N VAL A 136 -27.59 23.67 1.17
CA VAL A 136 -28.63 24.51 1.76
C VAL A 136 -29.66 23.56 2.36
N GLY A 137 -29.77 23.55 3.69
CA GLY A 137 -30.71 22.69 4.38
C GLY A 137 -32.13 22.95 3.86
N LYS A 138 -32.94 21.90 3.72
CA LYS A 138 -34.34 21.98 3.26
C LYS A 138 -35.22 22.98 4.04
N ALA A 139 -34.75 23.51 5.16
CA ALA A 139 -35.40 24.59 5.91
C ALA A 139 -35.31 25.98 5.25
N ALA A 140 -34.33 26.22 4.36
CA ALA A 140 -34.20 27.48 3.63
C ALA A 140 -34.98 27.49 2.29
N ILE A 141 -35.71 26.41 2.00
CA ILE A 141 -36.69 26.34 0.91
C ILE A 141 -38.07 26.30 1.57
N LYS A 142 -38.48 27.42 2.17
CA LYS A 142 -39.88 27.71 2.45
C LYS A 142 -40.17 29.10 1.91
N GLU A 143 -41.20 29.12 1.07
CA GLU A 143 -41.87 30.19 0.31
C GLU A 143 -41.55 31.64 0.67
#